data_AF-A0A969UW59-F1
#
_entry.id   AF-A0A969UW59-F1
#
_cell.length_a   1.000
_cell.length_b   1.000
_cell.length_c   1.000
_cell.angle_alpha   90.00
_cell.angle_beta   90.00
_cell.angle_gamma   90.00
#
_symmetry.space_group_name_H-M   'P 1'
#
loop_
_entity.id
_entity.type
_entity.pdbx_description
1 polymer ?
#
loop_
_entity_poly.entity_id
_entity_poly.type
_entity_poly.pdbx_seq_one_letter_code
_entity_poly.pdbx_strand_id
1 'polypeptide(L)'
;MFKLLQRLLNALRPQPQSPNIYTYGDSHSGLSVTEMQPLMEWLMASLLAADYRSTAHLCLYDNRNPYPGIEAEALEGLKHQQPVFSYRSGDRMFPAPQHYSWRVIAEHPTLRFYQLEAQD
;
A
#
# COMPACT_ATOMS: atom_id res chain seq x y z
N MET A 1 -21.78 22.97 5.24
CA MET A 1 -22.04 23.11 3.79
C MET A 1 -20.90 22.62 2.90
N PHE A 2 -19.64 23.04 3.12
CA PHE A 2 -18.50 22.69 2.25
C PHE A 2 -18.21 21.17 2.15
N LYS A 3 -18.27 20.42 3.26
CA LYS A 3 -18.04 18.96 3.28
C LYS A 3 -19.11 18.15 2.53
N LEU A 4 -20.35 18.64 2.50
CA LEU A 4 -21.45 17.97 1.79
C LEU A 4 -21.31 18.16 0.28
N LEU A 5 -20.92 19.36 -0.15
CA LEU A 5 -20.62 19.68 -1.54
C LEU A 5 -19.41 18.88 -2.05
N GLN A 6 -18.34 18.75 -1.26
CA GLN A 6 -17.19 17.89 -1.61
C GLN A 6 -17.56 16.41 -1.72
N ARG A 7 -18.43 15.89 -0.85
CA ARG A 7 -18.92 14.50 -0.94
C ARG A 7 -19.74 14.27 -2.22
N LEU A 8 -20.62 15.21 -2.58
CA LEU A 8 -21.40 15.16 -3.81
C LEU A 8 -20.50 15.24 -5.07
N LEU A 9 -19.53 16.16 -5.07
CA LEU A 9 -18.57 16.30 -6.17
C LEU A 9 -17.66 15.08 -6.32
N ASN A 10 -17.27 14.44 -5.21
CA ASN A 10 -16.50 13.20 -5.23
C ASN A 10 -17.34 12.00 -5.70
N ALA A 11 -18.64 11.96 -5.41
CA ALA A 11 -19.55 10.91 -5.88
C ALA A 11 -19.83 10.99 -7.40
N LEU A 12 -19.67 12.16 -8.00
CA LEU A 12 -19.81 12.38 -9.45
C LEU A 12 -18.55 12.03 -10.25
N ARG A 13 -17.41 11.81 -9.59
CA ARG A 13 -16.20 11.37 -10.29
C ARG A 13 -16.37 9.92 -10.74
N PRO A 14 -16.01 9.57 -11.98
CA PRO A 14 -15.95 8.17 -12.39
C PRO A 14 -15.02 7.44 -11.42
N GLN A 15 -15.56 6.47 -10.68
CA GLN A 15 -14.70 5.59 -9.91
C GLN A 15 -13.98 4.67 -10.89
N PRO A 16 -12.68 4.43 -10.71
CA PRO A 16 -11.97 3.42 -11.49
C PRO A 16 -12.70 2.07 -11.41
N GLN A 17 -12.69 1.32 -12.51
CA GLN A 17 -13.33 -0.01 -12.52
C GLN A 17 -12.50 -1.04 -11.73
N SER A 18 -11.19 -0.79 -11.59
CA SER A 18 -10.24 -1.58 -10.82
C SER A 18 -9.32 -0.68 -9.98
N PRO A 19 -8.80 -1.17 -8.85
CA PRO A 19 -7.71 -0.49 -8.14
C PRO A 19 -6.54 -0.15 -9.06
N ASN A 20 -5.84 0.95 -8.76
CA ASN A 20 -4.52 1.23 -9.29
C ASN A 20 -3.50 1.04 -8.16
N ILE A 21 -2.44 0.27 -8.39
CA ILE A 21 -1.43 -0.02 -7.37
C ILE A 21 -0.11 0.60 -7.80
N TYR A 22 0.31 1.67 -7.13
CA TYR A 22 1.66 2.20 -7.29
C TYR A 22 2.63 1.34 -6.49
N THR A 23 3.68 0.86 -7.16
CA THR A 23 4.69 -0.01 -6.56
C THR A 23 6.02 0.72 -6.46
N TYR A 24 6.65 0.65 -5.30
CA TYR A 24 7.89 1.36 -4.99
C TYR A 24 8.96 0.40 -4.49
N GLY A 25 10.22 0.67 -4.84
CA GLY A 25 11.35 -0.14 -4.42
C GLY A 25 11.51 -1.46 -5.18
N ASP A 26 10.84 -1.64 -6.32
CA ASP A 26 10.92 -2.87 -7.14
C ASP A 26 12.36 -3.30 -7.44
N SER A 27 13.16 -2.40 -8.02
CA SER A 27 14.59 -2.62 -8.31
C SER A 27 15.47 -2.79 -7.07
N HIS A 28 14.96 -2.50 -5.88
CA HIS A 28 15.67 -2.63 -4.60
C HIS A 28 15.22 -3.84 -3.79
N SER A 29 14.06 -4.41 -4.11
CA SER A 29 13.41 -5.46 -3.33
C SER A 29 14.12 -6.82 -3.41
N GLY A 30 14.91 -7.04 -4.46
CA GLY A 30 15.50 -8.35 -4.75
C GLY A 30 14.49 -9.42 -5.18
N LEU A 31 13.22 -9.07 -5.33
CA LEU A 31 12.18 -9.98 -5.81
C LEU A 31 12.29 -10.17 -7.31
N SER A 32 12.19 -11.43 -7.74
CA SER A 32 12.01 -11.77 -9.15
C SER A 32 10.59 -11.46 -9.62
N VAL A 33 10.39 -11.37 -10.94
CA VAL A 33 9.05 -11.22 -11.54
C VAL A 33 8.11 -12.36 -11.09
N THR A 34 8.64 -13.57 -10.94
CA THR A 34 7.88 -14.76 -10.50
C THR A 34 7.41 -14.65 -9.05
N GLU A 35 8.14 -13.94 -8.19
CA GLU A 35 7.72 -13.64 -6.82
C GLU A 35 6.79 -12.43 -6.74
N MET A 36 6.98 -11.45 -7.62
CA MET A 36 6.18 -10.22 -7.67
C MET A 36 4.75 -10.48 -8.15
N GLN A 37 4.58 -11.33 -9.16
CA GLN A 37 3.28 -11.60 -9.75
C GLN A 37 2.22 -12.08 -8.74
N PRO A 38 2.44 -13.16 -7.96
CA PRO A 38 1.45 -13.65 -7.00
C PRO A 38 1.17 -12.63 -5.88
N LEU A 39 2.16 -11.83 -5.49
CA LEU A 39 2.01 -10.74 -4.53
C LEU A 39 1.02 -9.67 -5.04
N MET A 40 1.21 -9.23 -6.29
CA MET A 40 0.37 -8.24 -6.94
C MET A 40 -1.05 -8.76 -7.20
N GLU A 41 -1.18 -10.01 -7.65
CA GLU A 41 -2.47 -10.68 -7.86
C GLU A 41 -3.26 -10.77 -6.55
N TRP A 42 -2.61 -11.19 -5.46
CA TRP A 42 -3.24 -11.28 -4.15
C TRP A 42 -3.69 -9.91 -3.65
N LEU A 43 -2.85 -8.86 -3.78
CA LEU A 43 -3.21 -7.52 -3.34
C LEU A 43 -4.38 -6.96 -4.15
N MET A 44 -4.35 -7.12 -5.47
CA MET A 44 -5.44 -6.70 -6.35
C MET A 44 -6.76 -7.39 -5.99
N ALA A 45 -6.73 -8.72 -5.82
CA ALA A 45 -7.90 -9.49 -5.42
C ALA A 45 -8.44 -9.06 -4.05
N SER A 46 -7.55 -8.77 -3.10
CA SER A 46 -7.92 -8.31 -1.75
C SER A 46 -8.59 -6.94 -1.78
N LEU A 47 -8.06 -6.00 -2.56
CA LEU A 47 -8.66 -4.67 -2.75
C LEU A 47 -10.05 -4.78 -3.40
N LEU A 48 -10.19 -5.60 -4.44
CA LEU A 48 -11.47 -5.84 -5.11
C LEU A 48 -12.49 -6.50 -4.18
N ALA A 49 -12.07 -7.47 -3.37
CA ALA A 49 -12.94 -8.13 -2.38
C ALA A 49 -13.43 -7.16 -1.29
N ALA A 50 -12.63 -6.14 -0.96
CA ALA A 50 -13.01 -5.05 -0.06
C ALA A 50 -13.82 -3.92 -0.75
N ASP A 51 -14.22 -4.12 -2.02
CA ASP A 51 -14.83 -3.10 -2.90
C ASP A 51 -14.02 -1.79 -2.97
N TYR A 52 -12.70 -1.87 -2.76
CA TYR A 52 -11.80 -0.76 -2.95
C TYR A 52 -11.51 -0.59 -4.44
N ARG A 53 -11.74 0.61 -4.97
CA ARG A 53 -11.63 0.90 -6.42
C ARG A 53 -10.76 2.10 -6.73
N SER A 54 -9.95 2.55 -5.80
CA SER A 54 -9.09 3.74 -5.98
C SER A 54 -7.61 3.34 -5.96
N THR A 55 -6.74 4.31 -5.67
CA THR A 55 -5.29 4.12 -5.67
C THR A 55 -4.82 3.51 -4.36
N ALA A 56 -3.98 2.47 -4.44
CA ALA A 56 -3.24 1.92 -3.33
C ALA A 56 -1.74 2.04 -3.57
N HIS A 57 -0.96 1.99 -2.50
CA HIS A 57 0.51 2.07 -2.54
C HIS A 57 1.11 0.78 -2.00
N LEU A 58 2.10 0.22 -2.70
CA LEU A 58 2.86 -0.96 -2.29
C LEU A 58 4.33 -0.60 -2.16
N CYS A 59 4.84 -0.61 -0.93
CA CYS A 59 6.23 -0.38 -0.59
C CYS A 59 6.98 -1.72 -0.45
N LEU A 60 7.79 -2.07 -1.44
CA LEU A 60 8.67 -3.24 -1.39
C LEU A 60 9.94 -2.87 -0.64
N TYR A 61 10.19 -3.52 0.50
CA TYR A 61 11.28 -3.14 1.37
C TYR A 61 12.25 -4.30 1.63
N ASP A 62 13.52 -4.05 1.30
CA ASP A 62 14.67 -4.84 1.74
C ASP A 62 15.58 -3.95 2.58
N ASN A 63 15.81 -4.34 3.84
CA ASN A 63 16.70 -3.60 4.73
C ASN A 63 18.18 -3.71 4.36
N ARG A 64 18.55 -4.67 3.50
CA ARG A 64 19.92 -4.84 3.00
C ARG A 64 20.21 -3.94 1.79
N ASN A 65 19.16 -3.53 1.09
CA ASN A 65 19.22 -2.61 -0.04
C ASN A 65 18.03 -1.62 0.01
N PRO A 66 17.98 -0.73 1.02
CA PRO A 66 16.82 0.11 1.22
C PRO A 66 16.62 1.09 0.06
N TYR A 67 15.40 1.18 -0.46
CA TYR A 67 15.01 2.24 -1.38
C TYR A 67 14.93 3.58 -0.64
N PRO A 68 15.75 4.60 -0.97
CA PRO A 68 15.81 5.84 -0.19
C PRO A 68 14.50 6.63 -0.15
N GLY A 69 13.65 6.50 -1.16
CA GLY A 69 12.37 7.23 -1.27
C GLY A 69 11.19 6.55 -0.58
N ILE A 70 11.36 5.36 0.01
CA ILE A 70 10.22 4.51 0.44
C ILE A 70 9.30 5.21 1.44
N GLU A 71 9.87 6.01 2.35
CA GLU A 71 9.12 6.73 3.38
C GLU A 71 8.30 7.89 2.77
N ALA A 72 8.89 8.65 1.85
CA ALA A 72 8.19 9.75 1.18
C ALA A 72 6.98 9.26 0.38
N GLU A 73 7.12 8.12 -0.30
CA GLU A 73 6.04 7.50 -1.07
C GLU A 73 4.92 6.95 -0.17
N ALA A 74 5.28 6.36 0.98
CA ALA A 74 4.31 5.94 1.99
C ALA A 74 3.53 7.15 2.54
N LEU A 75 4.22 8.27 2.81
CA LEU A 75 3.59 9.50 3.29
C LEU A 75 2.64 10.12 2.26
N GLU A 76 2.96 10.03 0.96
CA GLU A 76 2.06 10.54 -0.09
C GLU A 76 0.73 9.78 -0.11
N GLY A 77 0.76 8.45 0.04
CA GLY A 77 -0.46 7.66 0.18
C GLY A 77 -1.29 8.06 1.41
N LEU A 78 -0.64 8.24 2.56
CA LEU A 78 -1.31 8.69 3.78
C LEU A 78 -1.97 10.07 3.63
N LYS A 79 -1.25 11.03 3.03
CA LYS A 79 -1.75 12.39 2.75
C LYS A 79 -3.02 12.37 1.89
N HIS A 80 -3.15 11.40 1.00
CA HIS A 80 -4.31 11.20 0.14
C HIS A 80 -5.37 10.24 0.73
N GLN A 81 -5.20 9.78 1.98
CA GLN A 81 -6.08 8.79 2.61
C GLN A 81 -6.20 7.50 1.78
N GLN A 82 -5.11 7.13 1.11
CA GLN A 82 -5.00 5.93 0.30
C GLN A 82 -4.32 4.83 1.12
N PRO A 83 -4.74 3.56 0.98
CA PRO A 83 -4.16 2.46 1.72
C PRO A 83 -2.71 2.27 1.27
N VAL A 84 -1.82 2.19 2.26
CA VAL A 84 -0.40 1.96 2.08
C VAL A 84 -0.08 0.57 2.62
N PHE A 85 0.49 -0.24 1.75
CA PHE A 85 0.92 -1.59 2.05
C PHE A 85 2.44 -1.67 1.98
N SER A 86 3.01 -2.63 2.68
CA SER A 86 4.42 -2.96 2.54
C SER A 86 4.63 -4.46 2.52
N TYR A 87 5.52 -4.90 1.62
CA TYR A 87 6.02 -6.26 1.60
C TYR A 87 7.48 -6.28 2.06
N ARG A 88 7.75 -7.07 3.10
CA ARG A 88 9.09 -7.26 3.66
C ARG A 88 9.83 -8.36 2.89
N SER A 89 10.68 -7.96 1.97
CA SER A 89 11.61 -8.88 1.29
C SER A 89 12.77 -9.29 2.22
N GLY A 90 13.31 -8.32 2.97
CA GLY A 90 14.40 -8.54 3.92
C GLY A 90 13.98 -9.08 5.29
N ASP A 91 14.81 -8.82 6.30
CA ASP A 91 14.62 -9.30 7.67
C ASP A 91 13.83 -8.29 8.53
N ARG A 92 13.85 -7.01 8.16
CA ARG A 92 13.24 -5.92 8.93
C ARG A 92 12.29 -5.10 8.07
N MET A 93 11.26 -4.55 8.71
CA MET A 93 10.43 -3.48 8.14
C MET A 93 11.15 -2.14 8.32
N PHE A 94 10.84 -1.18 7.45
CA PHE A 94 11.23 0.21 7.72
C PHE A 94 10.33 0.79 8.83
N PRO A 95 10.82 1.77 9.61
CA PRO A 95 10.04 2.41 10.65
C PRO A 95 8.74 3.01 10.09
N ALA A 96 7.62 2.81 10.80
CA ALA A 96 6.39 3.48 10.45
C ALA A 96 6.51 5.00 10.73
N PRO A 97 5.85 5.86 9.93
CA PRO A 97 5.72 7.27 10.25
C PRO A 97 5.09 7.53 11.61
N GLN A 98 5.31 8.72 12.17
CA GLN A 98 4.78 9.11 13.47
C GLN A 98 3.25 8.98 13.51
N HIS A 99 2.70 8.40 14.58
CA HIS A 99 1.28 8.08 14.78
C HIS A 99 0.73 6.98 13.87
N TYR A 100 1.59 6.22 13.19
CA TYR A 100 1.20 5.05 12.41
C TYR A 100 1.94 3.80 12.87
N SER A 101 1.39 2.64 12.54
CA SER A 101 2.01 1.34 12.79
C SER A 101 1.77 0.39 11.63
N TRP A 102 2.70 -0.53 11.41
CA TRP A 102 2.54 -1.61 10.45
C TRP A 102 1.72 -2.73 11.09
N ARG A 103 0.46 -2.90 10.66
CA ARG A 103 -0.34 -4.08 11.01
C ARG A 103 0.01 -5.20 10.03
N VAL A 104 0.36 -6.37 10.53
CA VAL A 104 0.48 -7.56 9.69
C VAL A 104 -0.89 -7.93 9.10
N ILE A 105 -0.93 -8.31 7.83
CA ILE A 105 -2.12 -8.87 7.19
C ILE A 105 -1.99 -10.38 7.26
N ALA A 106 -2.66 -11.00 8.25
CA ALA A 106 -2.54 -12.42 8.56
C ALA A 106 -3.09 -13.32 7.44
N GLU A 107 -3.93 -12.76 6.58
CA GLU A 107 -4.51 -13.40 5.40
C GLU A 107 -3.47 -13.64 4.29
N HIS A 108 -2.33 -12.94 4.32
CA HIS A 108 -1.25 -13.18 3.36
C HIS A 108 -0.38 -14.37 3.81
N PRO A 109 -0.13 -15.39 2.95
CA PRO A 109 0.52 -16.65 3.34
C PRO A 109 1.92 -16.51 3.96
N THR A 110 2.66 -15.45 3.62
CA THR A 110 4.05 -15.29 4.06
C THR A 110 4.22 -14.52 5.37
N LEU A 111 3.15 -13.90 5.91
CA LEU A 111 3.20 -12.97 7.05
C LEU A 111 4.23 -11.83 6.89
N ARG A 112 4.63 -11.55 5.66
CA ARG A 112 5.54 -10.44 5.28
C ARG A 112 4.78 -9.26 4.67
N PHE A 113 3.47 -9.32 4.66
CA PHE A 113 2.60 -8.30 4.09
C PHE A 113 1.97 -7.49 5.22
N TYR A 114 2.07 -6.17 5.13
CA TYR A 114 1.64 -5.25 6.17
C TYR A 114 0.79 -4.14 5.57
N GLN A 115 -0.14 -3.62 6.36
CA GLN A 115 -0.88 -2.39 6.06
C GLN A 115 -0.48 -1.33 7.08
N LEU A 116 -0.27 -0.10 6.60
CA LEU A 116 -0.03 1.04 7.45
C LEU A 116 -1.35 1.51 8.04
N GLU A 117 -1.43 1.58 9.37
CA GLU A 117 -2.64 2.00 10.09
C GLU A 117 -2.30 3.09 11.09
N ALA A 118 -3.24 4.01 11.31
CA ALA A 118 -3.10 5.00 12.38
C ALA A 118 -3.07 4.27 13.73
N GLN A 119 -2.23 4.74 14.64
CA GLN A 119 -2.26 4.32 16.03
C GLN A 119 -3.48 4.98 16.69
N ASP A 120 -4.30 4.17 17.37
CA ASP A 120 -5.42 4.65 18.19
C ASP A 120 -4.94 5.48 19.39
#